data_AF-A0AAF0Z600-F1
#
_entry.id   AF-A0AAF0Z600-F1
#
_cell.length_a   1.000
_cell.length_b   1.000
_cell.length_c   1.000
_cell.angle_alpha   90.00
_cell.angle_beta   90.00
_cell.angle_gamma   90.00
#
_symmetry.space_group_name_H-M   'P 1'
#
loop_
_entity.id
_entity.type
_entity.pdbx_description
1 polymer ?
#
loop_
_entity_poly.entity_id
_entity_poly.type
_entity_poly.pdbx_seq_one_letter_code
_entity_poly.pdbx_strand_id
1 'polypeptide(L)'
;MTRKKRDRPDPKHFVQVNQRPSLGIELTTGRPWVGVDQQVGHGSADALFALTDEHYASEMAGEPVEGSFVMECWRGEHNDKLLYYPSGRTWRPERWSASRTRRLPDPCRGEIWWHVDALGEPADSENAEISRQLSAGTAEVVTEPEGVLRMTFAFIGDRAYPRPAALIGGLTVGSTRDQARAILGAPVQPETDTFQIEGHPVHLTFADDGLVEVVLERTPSVPPPAGQIGVFLAAVGEPEASPAFQAAAALAGTTHRRWAASSGVGRRLLTFDGGVEMQVQDDRVISVQVSLSPEAGDSSYRSAADLVPGADEPLTRESLRAALGGPVASSGRTDLYRFGHRDLVVEHGVVGKHGVLSAGSGEVPTSMTAVLRGVTPSDRFYRWRSGEFTMFLDVLGRPSSNALVARVSSLPGVRVRLSKGVVASVEIGTSGHQSERFGAFVDGMPGAPVIDDVAFSRPGTFGDRGYVWDFDRGWIHALTSDGTAVKSITVTDGPPRGFLD
;
A
#
# COMPACT_ATOMS: atom_id res chain seq x y z
N MET A 1 -47.68 23.85 -10.43
CA MET A 1 -46.54 23.19 -11.11
C MET A 1 -45.25 23.89 -10.69
N THR A 2 -44.66 23.42 -9.60
CA THR A 2 -43.40 23.93 -9.06
C THR A 2 -42.26 23.29 -9.84
N ARG A 3 -41.48 24.12 -10.52
CA ARG A 3 -40.34 23.71 -11.35
C ARG A 3 -39.30 23.05 -10.44
N LYS A 4 -39.17 21.71 -10.48
CA LYS A 4 -38.08 20.96 -9.82
C LYS A 4 -36.76 21.66 -10.16
N LYS A 5 -36.05 22.19 -9.16
CA LYS A 5 -34.65 22.60 -9.29
C LYS A 5 -33.91 21.36 -9.80
N ARG A 6 -33.47 21.39 -11.06
CA ARG A 6 -32.62 20.34 -11.64
C ARG A 6 -31.39 20.16 -10.75
N ASP A 7 -31.11 18.90 -10.42
CA ASP A 7 -29.95 18.41 -9.68
C ASP A 7 -28.69 19.13 -10.15
N ARG A 8 -28.10 19.93 -9.25
CA ARG A 8 -26.69 20.28 -9.38
C ARG A 8 -25.92 19.09 -8.79
N PRO A 9 -24.99 18.48 -9.55
CA PRO A 9 -24.00 17.58 -8.95
C PRO A 9 -23.30 18.33 -7.80
N ASP A 10 -23.08 17.66 -6.67
CA ASP A 10 -22.33 18.17 -5.53
C ASP A 10 -20.95 17.50 -5.59
N PRO A 11 -19.94 18.15 -6.18
CA PRO A 11 -18.71 17.51 -6.64
C PRO A 11 -17.71 17.23 -5.51
N LYS A 12 -18.18 16.95 -4.30
CA LYS A 12 -17.31 16.92 -3.12
C LYS A 12 -16.44 15.69 -3.07
N HIS A 13 -16.95 14.53 -3.48
CA HIS A 13 -16.25 13.27 -3.23
C HIS A 13 -16.41 12.27 -4.36
N PHE A 14 -15.29 11.95 -4.99
CA PHE A 14 -15.17 10.88 -5.96
C PHE A 14 -14.48 9.67 -5.34
N VAL A 15 -15.02 8.47 -5.59
CA VAL A 15 -14.41 7.19 -5.21
C VAL A 15 -14.06 6.38 -6.44
N GLN A 16 -12.82 5.92 -6.54
CA GLN A 16 -12.40 5.00 -7.59
C GLN A 16 -12.84 3.58 -7.22
N VAL A 17 -13.50 2.87 -8.13
CA VAL A 17 -14.04 1.51 -7.92
C VAL A 17 -13.28 0.46 -8.73
N ASN A 18 -12.58 0.87 -9.79
CA ASN A 18 -11.69 0.00 -10.56
C ASN A 18 -10.47 0.83 -10.97
N GLN A 19 -9.30 0.19 -11.06
CA GLN A 19 -8.06 0.86 -11.48
C GLN A 19 -7.83 0.79 -12.98
N ARG A 20 -8.28 -0.28 -13.66
CA ARG A 20 -8.04 -0.52 -15.10
C ARG A 20 -9.24 -1.23 -15.78
N PRO A 21 -10.07 -0.54 -16.59
CA PRO A 21 -10.13 0.92 -16.73
C PRO A 21 -10.28 1.59 -15.38
N SER A 22 -9.77 2.80 -15.27
CA SER A 22 -10.00 3.53 -14.04
C SER A 22 -11.41 4.12 -14.04
N LEU A 23 -12.26 3.53 -13.19
CA LEU A 23 -13.68 3.82 -13.06
C LEU A 23 -13.96 4.35 -11.66
N GLY A 24 -14.97 5.18 -11.51
CA GLY A 24 -15.37 5.66 -10.19
C GLY A 24 -16.76 6.26 -10.14
N ILE A 25 -17.20 6.55 -8.93
CA ILE A 25 -18.52 7.06 -8.62
C ILE A 25 -18.39 8.43 -7.95
N GLU A 26 -19.21 9.38 -8.38
CA GLU A 26 -19.50 10.59 -7.62
C GLU A 26 -20.51 10.23 -6.51
N LEU A 27 -20.06 10.19 -5.25
CA LEU A 27 -20.87 9.66 -4.14
C LEU A 27 -22.18 10.41 -3.91
N THR A 28 -22.21 11.72 -4.14
CA THR A 28 -23.40 12.52 -3.85
C THR A 28 -24.54 12.28 -4.86
N THR A 29 -24.22 11.89 -6.09
CA THR A 29 -25.22 11.64 -7.14
C THR A 29 -25.34 10.17 -7.50
N GLY A 30 -24.38 9.32 -7.08
CA GLY A 30 -24.27 7.93 -7.50
C GLY A 30 -23.87 7.76 -8.96
N ARG A 31 -23.40 8.83 -9.64
CA ARG A 31 -23.10 8.82 -11.07
C ARG A 31 -21.75 8.14 -11.35
N PRO A 32 -21.69 7.20 -12.31
CA PRO A 32 -20.45 6.57 -12.73
C PRO A 32 -19.65 7.40 -13.73
N TRP A 33 -18.32 7.22 -13.71
CA TRP A 33 -17.35 7.90 -14.55
C TRP A 33 -16.23 6.96 -14.97
N VAL A 34 -15.67 7.20 -16.16
CA VAL A 34 -14.47 6.54 -16.68
C VAL A 34 -13.38 7.56 -16.97
N GLY A 35 -12.14 7.22 -16.65
CA GLY A 35 -10.99 8.06 -16.98
C GLY A 35 -10.40 7.69 -18.32
N VAL A 36 -10.11 8.72 -19.11
CA VAL A 36 -9.68 8.62 -20.51
C VAL A 36 -8.45 9.50 -20.67
N ASP A 37 -7.43 8.97 -21.34
CA ASP A 37 -6.31 9.78 -21.80
C ASP A 37 -6.77 10.58 -23.02
N GLN A 38 -7.08 11.86 -22.83
CA GLN A 38 -7.39 12.72 -23.96
C GLN A 38 -6.07 13.26 -24.53
N GLN A 39 -5.61 12.73 -25.66
CA GLN A 39 -4.59 13.42 -26.44
C GLN A 39 -5.18 14.72 -27.00
N VAL A 40 -4.80 15.86 -26.43
CA VAL A 40 -5.18 17.19 -26.93
C VAL A 40 -3.91 17.87 -27.44
N GLY A 41 -3.54 17.60 -28.70
CA GLY A 41 -2.30 18.15 -29.29
C GLY A 41 -1.03 17.42 -28.84
N HIS A 42 0.06 18.16 -28.56
CA HIS A 42 1.34 17.60 -28.08
C HIS A 42 1.36 17.24 -26.58
N GLY A 43 0.22 17.30 -25.88
CA GLY A 43 0.10 16.91 -24.47
C GLY A 43 -1.10 16.00 -24.23
N SER A 44 -0.93 15.00 -23.37
CA SER A 44 -2.02 14.22 -22.78
C SER A 44 -2.70 15.03 -21.67
N ALA A 45 -4.03 15.06 -21.69
CA ALA A 45 -4.83 15.60 -20.60
C ALA A 45 -5.78 14.50 -20.13
N ASP A 46 -5.45 13.82 -19.03
CA ASP A 46 -6.38 12.83 -18.48
C ASP A 46 -7.67 13.53 -18.02
N ALA A 47 -8.81 12.96 -18.38
CA ALA A 47 -10.14 13.49 -18.10
C ALA A 47 -11.10 12.37 -17.71
N LEU A 48 -12.15 12.69 -16.95
CA LEU A 48 -13.17 11.75 -16.52
C LEU A 48 -14.49 12.04 -17.23
N PHE A 49 -15.13 11.05 -17.85
CA PHE A 49 -16.37 11.20 -18.59
C PHE A 49 -17.52 10.44 -17.93
N ALA A 50 -18.70 11.06 -17.85
CA ALA A 50 -19.85 10.43 -17.23
C ALA A 50 -20.30 9.21 -18.04
N LEU A 51 -20.57 8.10 -17.36
CA LEU A 51 -21.16 6.91 -17.95
C LEU A 51 -22.68 6.88 -17.73
N THR A 52 -23.36 6.16 -18.62
CA THR A 52 -24.72 5.66 -18.34
C THR A 52 -24.63 4.43 -17.45
N ASP A 53 -25.73 4.06 -16.79
CA ASP A 53 -25.75 2.86 -15.94
C ASP A 53 -25.46 1.57 -16.75
N GLU A 54 -25.92 1.52 -18.00
CA GLU A 54 -25.66 0.42 -18.94
C GLU A 54 -24.18 0.32 -19.32
N HIS A 55 -23.54 1.43 -19.70
CA HIS A 55 -22.11 1.42 -20.00
C HIS A 55 -21.30 1.04 -18.76
N TYR A 56 -21.66 1.56 -17.60
CA TYR A 56 -20.98 1.24 -16.36
C TYR A 56 -21.09 -0.24 -15.98
N ALA A 57 -22.28 -0.84 -16.13
CA ALA A 57 -22.48 -2.27 -15.94
C ALA A 57 -21.64 -3.12 -16.92
N SER A 58 -21.58 -2.72 -18.19
CA SER A 58 -20.79 -3.39 -19.24
C SER A 58 -19.28 -3.38 -18.92
N GLU A 59 -18.75 -2.21 -18.54
CA GLU A 59 -17.35 -2.03 -18.15
C GLU A 59 -16.99 -2.85 -16.88
N MET A 60 -17.94 -2.95 -15.94
CA MET A 60 -17.78 -3.79 -14.74
C MET A 60 -17.80 -5.29 -15.05
N ALA A 61 -18.59 -5.72 -16.02
CA ALA A 61 -18.60 -7.11 -16.51
C ALA A 61 -17.34 -7.47 -17.31
N GLY A 62 -16.51 -6.48 -17.68
CA GLY A 62 -15.34 -6.71 -18.53
C GLY A 62 -15.67 -6.86 -20.02
N GLU A 63 -16.88 -6.45 -20.41
CA GLU A 63 -17.36 -6.43 -21.79
C GLU A 63 -17.47 -4.96 -22.23
N PRO A 64 -16.36 -4.30 -22.60
CA PRO A 64 -16.39 -2.88 -22.98
C PRO A 64 -17.30 -2.69 -24.19
N VAL A 65 -18.10 -1.62 -24.17
CA VAL A 65 -19.03 -1.29 -25.27
C VAL A 65 -18.23 -1.01 -26.54
N GLU A 66 -18.63 -1.58 -27.67
CA GLU A 66 -17.91 -1.43 -28.94
C GLU A 66 -17.72 0.06 -29.31
N GLY A 67 -16.46 0.50 -29.42
CA GLY A 67 -16.10 1.91 -29.65
C GLY A 67 -15.80 2.73 -28.37
N SER A 68 -15.81 2.12 -27.18
CA SER A 68 -15.45 2.79 -25.92
C SER A 68 -13.93 2.94 -25.75
N PHE A 69 -13.51 4.18 -25.45
CA PHE A 69 -12.28 4.61 -24.77
C PHE A 69 -10.96 3.86 -25.06
N VAL A 70 -10.71 3.51 -26.32
CA VAL A 70 -9.47 2.86 -26.77
C VAL A 70 -8.24 3.72 -26.41
N MET A 71 -7.29 3.13 -25.64
CA MET A 71 -6.02 3.69 -25.12
C MET A 71 -6.07 4.29 -23.70
N GLU A 72 -6.51 3.50 -22.73
CA GLU A 72 -6.52 3.86 -21.30
C GLU A 72 -5.12 3.80 -20.67
N CYS A 73 -4.55 4.96 -20.34
CA CYS A 73 -3.25 5.05 -19.66
C CYS A 73 -3.33 5.55 -18.20
N TRP A 74 -4.52 5.91 -17.72
CA TRP A 74 -4.64 6.52 -16.39
C TRP A 74 -4.54 5.49 -15.25
N ARG A 75 -3.77 5.85 -14.21
CA ARG A 75 -3.41 4.96 -13.09
C ARG A 75 -4.09 5.29 -11.75
N GLY A 76 -5.03 6.24 -11.71
CA GLY A 76 -5.72 6.60 -10.46
C GLY A 76 -4.94 7.54 -9.52
N GLU A 77 -3.76 8.02 -9.91
CA GLU A 77 -2.80 8.70 -9.03
C GLU A 77 -2.98 10.23 -8.95
N HIS A 78 -4.08 10.78 -9.47
CA HIS A 78 -4.21 12.22 -9.69
C HIS A 78 -5.52 12.80 -9.13
N ASN A 79 -5.40 13.67 -8.13
CA ASN A 79 -6.53 14.31 -7.44
C ASN A 79 -7.01 15.59 -8.14
N ASP A 80 -6.39 15.98 -9.25
CA ASP A 80 -6.59 17.26 -9.94
C ASP A 80 -7.41 17.18 -11.24
N LYS A 81 -7.94 15.99 -11.55
CA LYS A 81 -8.61 15.71 -12.83
C LYS A 81 -9.97 16.39 -12.96
N LEU A 82 -10.30 16.74 -14.21
CA LEU A 82 -11.57 17.36 -14.57
C LEU A 82 -12.62 16.29 -14.91
N LEU A 83 -13.76 16.37 -14.25
CA LEU A 83 -14.98 15.63 -14.57
C LEU A 83 -15.71 16.38 -15.71
N TYR A 84 -15.98 15.72 -16.84
CA TYR A 84 -16.65 16.25 -18.02
C TYR A 84 -18.09 15.70 -18.13
N TYR A 85 -19.08 16.57 -17.93
CA TYR A 85 -20.47 16.18 -18.11
C TYR A 85 -20.81 16.13 -19.62
N PRO A 86 -21.70 15.22 -20.05
CA PRO A 86 -22.23 15.19 -21.41
C PRO A 86 -22.87 16.51 -21.90
N SER A 87 -23.18 17.44 -20.99
CA SER A 87 -23.76 18.76 -21.28
C SER A 87 -22.69 19.84 -21.55
N GLY A 88 -21.41 19.47 -21.57
CA GLY A 88 -20.28 20.37 -21.85
C GLY A 88 -19.75 21.14 -20.64
N ARG A 89 -20.17 20.78 -19.41
CA ARG A 89 -19.65 21.38 -18.18
C ARG A 89 -18.44 20.59 -17.66
N THR A 90 -17.55 21.28 -16.94
CA THR A 90 -16.36 20.70 -16.31
C THR A 90 -16.23 21.13 -14.85
N TRP A 91 -15.78 20.24 -13.98
CA TRP A 91 -15.49 20.55 -12.57
C TRP A 91 -14.36 19.66 -12.04
N ARG A 92 -13.81 20.02 -10.87
CA ARG A 92 -12.81 19.22 -10.14
C ARG A 92 -13.44 18.64 -8.88
N PRO A 93 -13.18 17.38 -8.52
CA PRO A 93 -13.56 16.84 -7.23
C PRO A 93 -12.90 17.63 -6.09
N GLU A 94 -13.61 17.88 -4.98
CA GLU A 94 -12.99 18.46 -3.78
C GLU A 94 -12.17 17.42 -3.00
N ARG A 95 -12.59 16.15 -3.06
CA ARG A 95 -11.98 14.99 -2.42
C ARG A 95 -11.95 13.80 -3.36
N TRP A 96 -10.87 13.04 -3.24
CA TRP A 96 -10.62 11.84 -3.99
C TRP A 96 -10.28 10.68 -3.05
N SER A 97 -10.97 9.56 -3.21
CA SER A 97 -10.62 8.30 -2.53
C SER A 97 -10.25 7.26 -3.58
N ALA A 98 -8.95 6.94 -3.65
CA ALA A 98 -8.45 5.92 -4.54
C ALA A 98 -8.84 4.52 -4.04
N SER A 99 -9.07 3.60 -4.97
CA SER A 99 -9.28 2.19 -4.64
C SER A 99 -8.03 1.63 -3.97
N ARG A 100 -8.20 0.86 -2.89
CA ARG A 100 -7.09 0.21 -2.21
C ARG A 100 -6.49 -0.85 -3.13
N THR A 101 -5.23 -0.66 -3.50
CA THR A 101 -4.47 -1.65 -4.28
C THR A 101 -4.43 -3.00 -3.56
N ARG A 102 -4.89 -4.04 -4.27
CA ARG A 102 -4.90 -5.42 -3.78
C ARG A 102 -3.62 -6.16 -4.18
N ARG A 103 -3.26 -7.20 -3.42
CA ARG A 103 -2.02 -7.98 -3.61
C ARG A 103 -2.14 -9.09 -4.63
N LEU A 104 -3.30 -9.71 -4.64
CA LEU A 104 -3.66 -10.66 -5.66
C LEU A 104 -4.61 -9.94 -6.63
N PRO A 105 -4.63 -10.33 -7.91
CA PRO A 105 -5.65 -9.87 -8.84
C PRO A 105 -7.04 -10.08 -8.23
N ASP A 106 -7.91 -9.09 -8.40
CA ASP A 106 -9.27 -9.15 -7.91
C ASP A 106 -10.03 -10.27 -8.63
N PRO A 107 -10.71 -11.19 -7.92
CA PRO A 107 -11.54 -12.21 -8.58
C PRO A 107 -12.67 -11.59 -9.41
N CYS A 108 -13.11 -10.38 -9.05
CA CYS A 108 -14.15 -9.65 -9.76
C CYS A 108 -13.90 -8.14 -9.68
N ARG A 109 -14.48 -7.39 -10.62
CA ARG A 109 -14.60 -5.92 -10.52
C ARG A 109 -15.86 -5.56 -9.73
N GLY A 110 -15.96 -4.33 -9.23
CA GLY A 110 -17.21 -3.80 -8.70
C GLY A 110 -17.09 -3.00 -7.42
N GLU A 111 -18.22 -2.45 -7.01
CA GLU A 111 -18.36 -1.64 -5.80
C GLU A 111 -18.20 -2.47 -4.51
N ILE A 112 -18.29 -3.80 -4.60
CA ILE A 112 -18.10 -4.76 -3.50
C ILE A 112 -16.80 -4.52 -2.74
N TRP A 113 -15.74 -4.05 -3.39
CA TRP A 113 -14.45 -3.80 -2.75
C TRP A 113 -14.48 -2.70 -1.69
N TRP A 114 -15.29 -1.66 -1.88
CA TRP A 114 -15.51 -0.63 -0.86
C TRP A 114 -16.33 -1.15 0.33
N HIS A 115 -17.24 -2.09 0.08
CA HIS A 115 -17.98 -2.76 1.14
C HIS A 115 -17.09 -3.72 1.94
N VAL A 116 -16.19 -4.45 1.27
CA VAL A 116 -15.16 -5.29 1.91
C VAL A 116 -14.19 -4.44 2.74
N ASP A 117 -13.84 -3.24 2.27
CA ASP A 117 -12.96 -2.32 3.00
C ASP A 117 -13.63 -1.65 4.21
N ALA A 118 -14.95 -1.69 4.29
CA ALA A 118 -15.72 -1.20 5.44
C ALA A 118 -15.97 -2.28 6.50
N LEU A 119 -15.79 -3.57 6.20
CA LEU A 119 -15.94 -4.64 7.18
C LEU A 119 -14.88 -4.55 8.28
N GLY A 120 -15.33 -4.66 9.53
CA GLY A 120 -14.48 -4.55 10.72
C GLY A 120 -13.99 -3.14 11.01
N GLU A 121 -14.41 -2.14 10.24
CA GLU A 121 -14.15 -0.74 10.55
C GLU A 121 -15.27 -0.17 11.44
N PRO A 122 -14.99 0.83 12.29
CA PRO A 122 -16.02 1.58 12.99
C PRO A 122 -17.09 2.12 12.03
N ALA A 123 -18.34 2.17 12.49
CA ALA A 123 -19.48 2.60 11.66
C ALA A 123 -19.38 4.06 11.19
N ASP A 124 -18.56 4.88 11.86
CA ASP A 124 -18.26 6.28 11.54
C ASP A 124 -16.92 6.46 10.81
N SER A 125 -16.24 5.36 10.44
CA SER A 125 -15.03 5.40 9.62
C SER A 125 -15.32 5.92 8.21
N GLU A 126 -14.27 6.42 7.54
CA GLU A 126 -14.37 6.86 6.14
C GLU A 126 -14.84 5.74 5.20
N ASN A 127 -14.35 4.52 5.38
CA ASN A 127 -14.74 3.39 4.53
C ASN A 127 -16.21 3.01 4.77
N ALA A 128 -16.68 3.01 6.02
CA ALA A 128 -18.09 2.77 6.33
C ALA A 128 -19.00 3.87 5.75
N GLU A 129 -18.56 5.13 5.79
CA GLU A 129 -19.27 6.25 5.16
C GLU A 129 -19.37 6.05 3.64
N ILE A 130 -18.25 5.77 2.97
CA ILE A 130 -18.20 5.53 1.52
C ILE A 130 -19.11 4.37 1.14
N SER A 131 -19.03 3.24 1.86
CA SER A 131 -19.89 2.07 1.68
C SER A 131 -21.38 2.42 1.80
N ARG A 132 -21.76 3.21 2.81
CA ARG A 132 -23.13 3.67 2.99
C ARG A 132 -23.60 4.61 1.88
N GLN A 133 -22.73 5.50 1.41
CA GLN A 133 -23.06 6.41 0.30
C GLN A 133 -23.19 5.67 -1.03
N LEU A 134 -22.30 4.72 -1.33
CA LEU A 134 -22.38 3.87 -2.53
C LEU A 134 -23.69 3.09 -2.58
N SER A 135 -24.09 2.51 -1.45
CA SER A 135 -25.39 1.82 -1.31
C SER A 135 -26.59 2.77 -1.20
N ALA A 136 -26.40 4.09 -1.22
CA ALA A 136 -27.45 5.08 -0.97
C ALA A 136 -28.27 4.81 0.31
N GLY A 137 -27.65 4.18 1.32
CA GLY A 137 -28.30 3.78 2.57
C GLY A 137 -29.31 2.62 2.43
N THR A 138 -29.38 1.94 1.29
CA THR A 138 -30.33 0.83 1.10
C THR A 138 -29.87 -0.46 1.77
N ALA A 139 -28.56 -0.65 1.92
CA ALA A 139 -27.96 -1.81 2.58
C ALA A 139 -28.40 -1.94 4.04
N GLU A 140 -28.66 -3.16 4.49
CA GLU A 140 -28.84 -3.45 5.91
C GLU A 140 -27.48 -3.75 6.53
N VAL A 141 -27.13 -3.04 7.59
CA VAL A 141 -25.80 -3.11 8.21
C VAL A 141 -25.95 -3.56 9.66
N VAL A 142 -25.25 -4.64 10.01
CA VAL A 142 -25.11 -5.12 11.39
C VAL A 142 -23.72 -4.76 11.88
N THR A 143 -23.66 -4.11 13.04
CA THR A 143 -22.41 -3.68 13.69
C THR A 143 -22.24 -4.37 15.04
N GLU A 144 -20.99 -4.54 15.43
CA GLU A 144 -20.57 -4.99 16.75
C GLU A 144 -19.53 -4.01 17.33
N PRO A 145 -19.06 -4.17 18.59
CA PRO A 145 -18.06 -3.27 19.17
C PRO A 145 -16.77 -3.15 18.36
N GLU A 146 -16.42 -4.18 17.59
CA GLU A 146 -15.24 -4.22 16.72
C GLU A 146 -15.47 -3.59 15.33
N GLY A 147 -16.69 -3.15 15.00
CA GLY A 147 -17.00 -2.48 13.74
C GLY A 147 -18.14 -3.14 12.95
N VAL A 148 -18.15 -2.95 11.63
CA VAL A 148 -19.18 -3.56 10.77
C VAL A 148 -18.98 -5.08 10.67
N LEU A 149 -19.98 -5.84 11.06
CA LEU A 149 -19.98 -7.30 11.06
C LEU A 149 -20.58 -7.89 9.78
N ARG A 150 -21.71 -7.35 9.31
CA ARG A 150 -22.44 -7.86 8.14
C ARG A 150 -23.08 -6.71 7.36
N MET A 151 -23.10 -6.85 6.05
CA MET A 151 -23.86 -6.00 5.14
C MET A 151 -24.74 -6.86 4.22
N THR A 152 -26.01 -6.52 4.08
CA THR A 152 -26.95 -7.19 3.18
C THR A 152 -27.42 -6.22 2.10
N PHE A 153 -27.33 -6.66 0.84
CA PHE A 153 -27.68 -5.90 -0.35
C PHE A 153 -28.80 -6.62 -1.11
N ALA A 154 -30.03 -6.11 -1.00
CA ALA A 154 -31.13 -6.60 -1.82
C ALA A 154 -30.97 -6.12 -3.26
N PHE A 155 -31.30 -6.95 -4.25
CA PHE A 155 -31.29 -6.58 -5.66
C PHE A 155 -32.69 -6.20 -6.17
N ILE A 156 -33.72 -6.50 -5.40
CA ILE A 156 -35.13 -6.25 -5.74
C ILE A 156 -35.85 -5.51 -4.60
N GLY A 157 -36.98 -4.87 -4.93
CA GLY A 157 -37.82 -4.14 -3.99
C GLY A 157 -37.38 -2.70 -3.70
N ASP A 158 -38.07 -2.04 -2.79
CA ASP A 158 -37.87 -0.60 -2.48
C ASP A 158 -36.50 -0.30 -1.86
N ARG A 159 -35.80 -1.33 -1.37
CA ARG A 159 -34.42 -1.26 -0.83
C ARG A 159 -33.40 -1.89 -1.78
N ALA A 160 -33.71 -2.04 -3.06
CA ALA A 160 -32.76 -2.54 -4.04
C ALA A 160 -31.49 -1.69 -4.06
N TYR A 161 -30.34 -2.34 -4.22
CA TYR A 161 -29.07 -1.68 -4.40
C TYR A 161 -29.14 -0.79 -5.65
N PRO A 162 -28.64 0.46 -5.61
CA PRO A 162 -28.85 1.41 -6.71
C PRO A 162 -28.31 0.96 -8.07
N ARG A 163 -27.25 0.15 -8.07
CA ARG A 163 -26.54 -0.33 -9.27
C ARG A 163 -26.23 -1.83 -9.13
N PRO A 164 -27.22 -2.72 -9.19
CA PRO A 164 -27.04 -4.14 -8.83
C PRO A 164 -25.97 -4.81 -9.71
N ALA A 165 -25.96 -4.51 -11.01
CA ALA A 165 -24.98 -5.00 -11.99
C ALA A 165 -23.52 -4.59 -11.73
N ALA A 166 -23.30 -3.60 -10.86
CA ALA A 166 -21.98 -3.07 -10.53
C ALA A 166 -21.54 -3.39 -9.10
N LEU A 167 -22.41 -3.97 -8.26
CA LEU A 167 -22.00 -4.41 -6.92
C LEU A 167 -20.89 -5.46 -7.06
N ILE A 168 -21.18 -6.55 -7.75
CA ILE A 168 -20.20 -7.54 -8.21
C ILE A 168 -20.32 -7.54 -9.73
N GLY A 169 -19.29 -7.05 -10.42
CA GLY A 169 -19.30 -6.85 -11.87
C GLY A 169 -19.65 -8.13 -12.63
N GLY A 170 -20.66 -8.05 -13.49
CA GLY A 170 -21.21 -9.18 -14.24
C GLY A 170 -22.32 -9.95 -13.52
N LEU A 171 -22.62 -9.64 -12.24
CA LEU A 171 -23.78 -10.16 -11.52
C LEU A 171 -24.83 -9.06 -11.33
N THR A 172 -26.06 -9.36 -11.72
CA THR A 172 -27.23 -8.49 -11.60
C THR A 172 -28.46 -9.29 -11.13
N VAL A 173 -29.60 -8.62 -10.98
CA VAL A 173 -30.90 -9.24 -10.73
C VAL A 173 -31.13 -10.39 -11.71
N GLY A 174 -31.42 -11.57 -11.18
CA GLY A 174 -31.73 -12.75 -11.98
C GLY A 174 -30.52 -13.50 -12.54
N SER A 175 -29.30 -13.13 -12.14
CA SER A 175 -28.11 -13.91 -12.49
C SER A 175 -28.20 -15.33 -11.94
N THR A 176 -27.64 -16.27 -12.70
CA THR A 176 -27.65 -17.70 -12.37
C THR A 176 -26.48 -18.08 -11.46
N ARG A 177 -26.56 -19.25 -10.83
CA ARG A 177 -25.45 -19.84 -10.07
C ARG A 177 -24.20 -20.08 -10.93
N ASP A 178 -24.38 -20.41 -12.21
CA ASP A 178 -23.25 -20.63 -13.11
C ASP A 178 -22.54 -19.33 -13.48
N GLN A 179 -23.28 -18.23 -13.64
CA GLN A 179 -22.68 -16.90 -13.77
C GLN A 179 -21.92 -16.50 -12.50
N ALA A 180 -22.50 -16.74 -11.32
CA ALA A 180 -21.80 -16.50 -10.05
C ALA A 180 -20.50 -17.31 -9.94
N ARG A 181 -20.52 -18.59 -10.34
CA ARG A 181 -19.32 -19.44 -10.34
C ARG A 181 -18.27 -19.01 -11.35
N ALA A 182 -18.69 -18.52 -12.52
CA ALA A 182 -17.77 -18.01 -13.53
C ALA A 182 -17.01 -16.77 -13.04
N ILE A 183 -17.64 -15.94 -12.20
CA ILE A 183 -17.08 -14.67 -11.71
C ILE A 183 -16.34 -14.86 -10.38
N LEU A 184 -16.94 -15.54 -9.40
CA LEU A 184 -16.41 -15.67 -8.05
C LEU A 184 -15.63 -16.98 -7.81
N GLY A 185 -15.60 -17.87 -8.81
CA GLY A 185 -15.01 -19.20 -8.68
C GLY A 185 -15.95 -20.20 -8.00
N ALA A 186 -15.42 -21.32 -7.51
CA ALA A 186 -16.22 -22.32 -6.81
C ALA A 186 -16.66 -21.81 -5.42
N PRO A 187 -17.91 -22.07 -5.00
CA PRO A 187 -18.34 -21.74 -3.64
C PRO A 187 -17.55 -22.57 -2.62
N VAL A 188 -17.19 -21.95 -1.50
CA VAL A 188 -16.54 -22.61 -0.37
C VAL A 188 -17.53 -23.45 0.44
N GLN A 189 -18.82 -23.10 0.40
CA GLN A 189 -19.93 -23.88 0.95
C GLN A 189 -21.04 -23.96 -0.11
N PRO A 190 -21.06 -25.01 -0.95
CA PRO A 190 -22.02 -25.14 -2.05
C PRO A 190 -23.48 -25.20 -1.61
N GLU A 191 -23.76 -25.68 -0.40
CA GLU A 191 -25.10 -25.85 0.17
C GLU A 191 -25.80 -24.52 0.51
N THR A 192 -25.02 -23.46 0.73
CA THR A 192 -25.51 -22.12 1.05
C THR A 192 -25.11 -21.08 -0.01
N ASP A 193 -24.58 -21.53 -1.16
CA ASP A 193 -24.07 -20.65 -2.21
C ASP A 193 -23.08 -19.59 -1.65
N THR A 194 -22.19 -20.01 -0.73
CA THR A 194 -21.20 -19.13 -0.09
C THR A 194 -19.91 -19.10 -0.88
N PHE A 195 -19.50 -17.90 -1.30
CA PHE A 195 -18.22 -17.60 -1.94
C PHE A 195 -17.30 -16.85 -0.98
N GLN A 196 -16.08 -16.55 -1.43
CA GLN A 196 -15.15 -15.72 -0.65
C GLN A 196 -14.55 -14.60 -1.49
N ILE A 197 -14.51 -13.40 -0.90
CA ILE A 197 -13.78 -12.26 -1.43
C ILE A 197 -12.80 -11.79 -0.35
N GLU A 198 -11.49 -11.92 -0.62
CA GLU A 198 -10.43 -11.54 0.33
C GLU A 198 -10.58 -12.19 1.72
N GLY A 199 -11.05 -13.44 1.75
CA GLY A 199 -11.32 -14.22 2.96
C GLY A 199 -12.65 -13.92 3.64
N HIS A 200 -13.44 -12.97 3.15
CA HIS A 200 -14.76 -12.63 3.67
C HIS A 200 -15.86 -13.46 2.98
N PRO A 201 -16.75 -14.14 3.73
CA PRO A 201 -17.89 -14.83 3.15
C PRO A 201 -18.79 -13.88 2.38
N VAL A 202 -19.16 -14.31 1.18
CA VAL A 202 -20.16 -13.66 0.33
C VAL A 202 -21.25 -14.69 0.04
N HIS A 203 -22.39 -14.56 0.70
CA HIS A 203 -23.53 -15.44 0.49
C HIS A 203 -24.41 -14.85 -0.61
N LEU A 204 -24.76 -15.67 -1.60
CA LEU A 204 -25.65 -15.28 -2.68
C LEU A 204 -26.99 -15.99 -2.54
N THR A 205 -28.07 -15.23 -2.41
CA THR A 205 -29.43 -15.81 -2.32
C THR A 205 -30.08 -15.78 -3.70
N PHE A 206 -30.54 -16.95 -4.16
CA PHE A 206 -31.24 -17.12 -5.43
C PHE A 206 -32.72 -17.49 -5.19
N ALA A 207 -33.62 -16.80 -5.89
CA ALA A 207 -35.01 -17.18 -6.06
C ALA A 207 -35.25 -17.84 -7.43
N ASP A 208 -36.49 -18.17 -7.77
CA ASP A 208 -36.85 -18.82 -9.05
C ASP A 208 -36.35 -18.04 -10.28
N ASP A 209 -36.37 -16.71 -10.20
CA ASP A 209 -35.93 -15.82 -11.28
C ASP A 209 -34.42 -15.50 -11.24
N GLY A 210 -33.65 -16.08 -10.31
CA GLY A 210 -32.20 -15.94 -10.17
C GLY A 210 -31.76 -15.12 -8.94
N LEU A 211 -30.58 -14.48 -9.00
CA LEU A 211 -29.97 -13.76 -7.88
C LEU A 211 -30.86 -12.60 -7.39
N VAL A 212 -31.14 -12.56 -6.08
CA VAL A 212 -31.99 -11.54 -5.44
C VAL A 212 -31.32 -10.81 -4.28
N GLU A 213 -30.26 -11.34 -3.69
CA GLU A 213 -29.57 -10.74 -2.55
C GLU A 213 -28.11 -11.18 -2.45
N VAL A 214 -27.27 -10.26 -1.97
CA VAL A 214 -25.87 -10.51 -1.61
C VAL A 214 -25.67 -10.16 -0.15
N VAL A 215 -25.12 -11.09 0.64
CA VAL A 215 -24.73 -10.86 2.04
C VAL A 215 -23.22 -10.96 2.15
N LEU A 216 -22.60 -9.91 2.66
CA LEU A 216 -21.16 -9.83 2.92
C LEU A 216 -20.90 -9.87 4.43
N GLU A 217 -20.00 -10.74 4.87
CA GLU A 217 -19.72 -10.96 6.29
C GLU A 217 -18.25 -10.77 6.66
N ARG A 218 -18.01 -10.22 7.84
CA ARG A 218 -16.68 -10.11 8.42
C ARG A 218 -16.22 -11.49 8.90
N THR A 219 -15.01 -11.87 8.48
CA THR A 219 -14.32 -13.03 9.06
C THR A 219 -13.65 -12.59 10.37
N PRO A 220 -13.79 -13.36 11.46
CA PRO A 220 -13.11 -13.06 12.71
C PRO A 220 -11.60 -12.91 12.52
N SER A 221 -10.99 -11.99 13.27
CA SER A 221 -9.55 -11.78 13.22
C SER A 221 -8.81 -13.01 13.74
N VAL A 222 -7.89 -13.54 12.94
CA VAL A 222 -6.97 -14.60 13.37
C VAL A 222 -5.74 -13.95 14.04
N PRO A 223 -5.27 -14.45 15.20
CA PRO A 223 -4.05 -13.95 15.82
C PRO A 223 -2.84 -14.23 14.93
N PRO A 224 -1.76 -13.42 15.02
CA PRO A 224 -0.52 -13.72 14.30
C PRO A 224 -0.01 -15.13 14.63
N PRO A 225 0.57 -15.84 13.65
CA PRO A 225 1.15 -17.16 13.88
C PRO A 225 2.33 -17.08 14.85
N ALA A 226 2.63 -18.20 15.50
CA ALA A 226 3.82 -18.33 16.33
C ALA A 226 5.12 -18.30 15.48
N GLY A 227 6.27 -18.29 16.15
CA GLY A 227 7.59 -18.33 15.51
C GLY A 227 8.08 -17.01 14.95
N GLN A 228 9.14 -17.05 14.14
CA GLN A 228 9.81 -15.84 13.67
C GLN A 228 8.96 -15.04 12.68
N ILE A 229 8.10 -15.69 11.89
CA ILE A 229 7.18 -14.97 10.99
C ILE A 229 6.19 -14.09 11.77
N GLY A 230 5.77 -14.53 12.96
CA GLY A 230 4.96 -13.73 13.88
C GLY A 230 5.68 -12.46 14.35
N VAL A 231 7.00 -12.54 14.57
CA VAL A 231 7.84 -11.38 14.93
C VAL A 231 7.95 -10.39 13.76
N PHE A 232 8.14 -10.88 12.54
CA PHE A 232 8.15 -10.02 11.35
C PHE A 232 6.80 -9.36 11.09
N LEU A 233 5.70 -10.10 11.23
CA LEU A 233 4.34 -9.54 11.19
C LEU A 233 4.14 -8.48 12.28
N ALA A 234 4.62 -8.72 13.50
CA ALA A 234 4.48 -7.78 14.61
C ALA A 234 5.20 -6.45 14.38
N ALA A 235 6.29 -6.43 13.61
CA ALA A 235 6.99 -5.20 13.26
C ALA A 235 6.21 -4.34 12.26
N VAL A 236 5.34 -4.93 11.43
CA VAL A 236 4.55 -4.19 10.43
C VAL A 236 3.52 -3.28 11.10
N GLY A 237 3.51 -2.02 10.68
CA GLY A 237 2.72 -0.92 11.24
C GLY A 237 3.42 -0.19 12.39
N GLU A 238 4.47 -0.77 12.98
CA GLU A 238 5.16 -0.22 14.13
C GLU A 238 6.24 0.80 13.74
N PRO A 239 6.59 1.74 14.64
CA PRO A 239 7.71 2.65 14.43
C PRO A 239 9.05 1.93 14.25
N GLU A 240 9.99 2.49 13.48
CA GLU A 240 11.36 1.93 13.32
C GLU A 240 12.12 1.93 14.66
N ALA A 241 11.76 2.79 15.59
CA ALA A 241 12.34 2.82 16.93
C ALA A 241 11.64 1.87 17.93
N SER A 242 10.61 1.13 17.52
CA SER A 242 9.80 0.29 18.41
C SER A 242 10.52 -0.99 18.85
N PRO A 243 10.15 -1.58 20.01
CA PRO A 243 10.62 -2.91 20.40
C PRO A 243 10.33 -4.00 19.36
N ALA A 244 9.19 -3.90 18.65
CA ALA A 244 8.81 -4.84 17.60
C ALA A 244 9.78 -4.78 16.41
N PHE A 245 10.15 -3.57 15.98
CA PHE A 245 11.19 -3.39 14.97
C PHE A 245 12.54 -3.96 15.44
N GLN A 246 12.95 -3.69 16.68
CA GLN A 246 14.23 -4.20 17.19
C GLN A 246 14.26 -5.73 17.25
N ALA A 247 13.14 -6.38 17.63
CA ALA A 247 13.02 -7.83 17.62
C ALA A 247 13.14 -8.40 16.20
N ALA A 248 12.47 -7.79 15.21
CA ALA A 248 12.58 -8.20 13.82
C ALA A 248 14.00 -7.97 13.27
N ALA A 249 14.63 -6.83 13.58
CA ALA A 249 16.00 -6.53 13.17
C ALA A 249 17.00 -7.54 13.76
N ALA A 250 16.82 -7.95 15.01
CA ALA A 250 17.67 -8.96 15.66
C ALA A 250 17.60 -10.33 14.96
N LEU A 251 16.43 -10.71 14.45
CA LEU A 251 16.27 -11.93 13.64
C LEU A 251 16.85 -11.77 12.23
N ALA A 252 16.72 -10.57 11.66
CA ALA A 252 17.15 -10.25 10.30
C ALA A 252 18.67 -10.20 10.14
N GLY A 253 19.45 -9.93 11.20
CA GLY A 253 20.90 -9.92 11.18
C GLY A 253 21.53 -8.61 11.67
N THR A 254 22.86 -8.52 11.63
CA THR A 254 23.63 -7.46 12.31
C THR A 254 23.96 -6.28 11.42
N THR A 255 24.03 -6.49 10.10
CA THR A 255 24.44 -5.45 9.15
C THR A 255 23.29 -5.13 8.23
N HIS A 256 22.67 -3.96 8.42
CA HIS A 256 21.69 -3.45 7.46
C HIS A 256 22.23 -2.29 6.66
N ARG A 257 22.05 -2.34 5.34
CA ARG A 257 22.29 -1.21 4.43
C ARG A 257 20.99 -0.42 4.29
N ARG A 258 21.11 0.89 4.11
CA ARG A 258 19.95 1.78 3.93
C ARG A 258 19.89 2.29 2.51
N TRP A 259 18.68 2.32 1.95
CA TRP A 259 18.43 2.86 0.63
C TRP A 259 17.29 3.87 0.69
N ALA A 260 17.42 4.96 -0.06
CA ALA A 260 16.38 5.97 -0.21
C ALA A 260 15.68 5.83 -1.57
N ALA A 261 14.37 6.10 -1.62
CA ALA A 261 13.67 6.19 -2.88
C ALA A 261 14.10 7.46 -3.64
N SER A 262 14.29 7.36 -4.95
CA SER A 262 14.57 8.53 -5.81
C SER A 262 13.32 9.34 -6.18
N SER A 263 12.14 8.88 -5.79
CA SER A 263 10.84 9.37 -6.27
C SER A 263 9.99 9.92 -5.13
N GLY A 264 10.43 10.99 -4.47
CA GLY A 264 9.71 11.91 -3.57
C GLY A 264 8.84 11.40 -2.41
N VAL A 265 8.57 10.11 -2.35
CA VAL A 265 8.00 9.42 -1.20
C VAL A 265 9.18 9.12 -0.29
N GLY A 266 9.22 9.66 0.93
CA GLY A 266 10.26 9.32 1.90
C GLY A 266 10.03 7.95 2.52
N ARG A 267 10.00 6.97 1.62
CA ARG A 267 10.10 5.55 1.87
C ARG A 267 11.58 5.20 1.86
N ARG A 268 11.97 4.29 2.73
CA ARG A 268 13.33 3.76 2.86
C ARG A 268 13.28 2.24 2.81
N LEU A 269 14.35 1.64 2.30
CA LEU A 269 14.55 0.19 2.33
C LEU A 269 15.76 -0.11 3.22
N LEU A 270 15.59 -1.01 4.16
CA LEU A 270 16.63 -1.53 5.05
C LEU A 270 16.89 -2.98 4.63
N THR A 271 18.09 -3.29 4.14
CA THR A 271 18.44 -4.65 3.69
C THR A 271 19.42 -5.28 4.66
N PHE A 272 19.08 -6.43 5.24
CA PHE A 272 19.86 -7.13 6.26
C PHE A 272 20.61 -8.33 5.67
N ASP A 273 21.76 -8.66 6.23
CA ASP A 273 22.63 -9.77 5.81
C ASP A 273 22.01 -11.16 6.04
N GLY A 274 20.98 -11.28 6.87
CA GLY A 274 20.20 -12.50 7.04
C GLY A 274 19.13 -12.73 5.97
N GLY A 275 19.10 -11.95 4.88
CA GLY A 275 18.14 -12.18 3.78
C GLY A 275 16.77 -11.56 4.02
N VAL A 276 16.70 -10.49 4.82
CA VAL A 276 15.48 -9.77 5.13
C VAL A 276 15.57 -8.34 4.59
N GLU A 277 14.49 -7.86 3.98
CA GLU A 277 14.34 -6.47 3.58
C GLU A 277 13.15 -5.83 4.30
N MET A 278 13.31 -4.63 4.86
CA MET A 278 12.23 -3.89 5.52
C MET A 278 12.02 -2.55 4.84
N GLN A 279 10.78 -2.25 4.45
CA GLN A 279 10.42 -0.91 3.97
C GLN A 279 9.82 -0.10 5.11
N VAL A 280 10.34 1.13 5.28
CA VAL A 280 9.87 2.10 6.26
C VAL A 280 9.33 3.31 5.54
N GLN A 281 8.16 3.80 5.94
CA GLN A 281 7.57 5.03 5.45
C GLN A 281 7.00 5.82 6.63
N ASP A 282 7.36 7.10 6.70
CA ASP A 282 6.88 8.03 7.73
C ASP A 282 7.12 7.55 9.18
N ASP A 283 8.28 6.92 9.42
CA ASP A 283 8.69 6.24 10.68
C ASP A 283 8.05 4.87 10.90
N ARG A 284 7.11 4.41 10.07
CA ARG A 284 6.46 3.09 10.25
C ARG A 284 6.98 2.05 9.28
N VAL A 285 7.14 0.82 9.76
CA VAL A 285 7.42 -0.33 8.89
C VAL A 285 6.16 -0.66 8.10
N ILE A 286 6.26 -0.64 6.77
CA ILE A 286 5.14 -0.96 5.87
C ILE A 286 5.24 -2.36 5.27
N SER A 287 6.45 -2.92 5.20
CA SER A 287 6.66 -4.31 4.78
C SER A 287 7.94 -4.90 5.36
N VAL A 288 7.92 -6.21 5.58
CA VAL A 288 9.09 -7.05 5.90
C VAL A 288 9.09 -8.24 4.95
N GLN A 289 10.08 -8.34 4.08
CA GLN A 289 10.26 -9.44 3.14
C GLN A 289 11.39 -10.35 3.61
N VAL A 290 11.13 -11.65 3.66
CA VAL A 290 12.10 -12.70 3.98
C VAL A 290 12.38 -13.48 2.69
N SER A 291 13.64 -13.52 2.27
CA SER A 291 14.09 -14.27 1.08
C SER A 291 14.42 -15.70 1.46
N LEU A 292 13.76 -16.67 0.81
CA LEU A 292 13.92 -18.10 1.09
C LEU A 292 14.70 -18.85 0.00
N SER A 293 14.85 -18.26 -1.19
CA SER A 293 15.65 -18.83 -2.28
C SER A 293 17.03 -18.17 -2.39
N PRO A 294 18.13 -18.94 -2.48
CA PRO A 294 19.47 -18.42 -2.72
C PRO A 294 19.69 -17.90 -4.15
N GLU A 295 18.77 -18.16 -5.09
CA GLU A 295 18.87 -17.68 -6.48
C GLU A 295 18.67 -16.15 -6.61
N ALA A 296 18.13 -15.49 -5.59
CA ALA A 296 17.90 -14.04 -5.56
C ALA A 296 19.12 -13.21 -5.09
N GLY A 297 20.25 -13.85 -4.75
CA GLY A 297 21.48 -13.22 -4.25
C GLY A 297 22.02 -13.88 -2.97
N ASP A 298 23.12 -13.33 -2.43
CA ASP A 298 23.99 -13.90 -1.38
C ASP A 298 23.38 -14.09 0.03
N SER A 299 22.07 -13.98 0.23
CA SER A 299 21.48 -14.11 1.57
C SER A 299 20.08 -14.71 1.53
N SER A 300 19.99 -16.04 1.50
CA SER A 300 18.78 -16.76 1.90
C SER A 300 18.67 -16.78 3.43
N TYR A 301 17.46 -16.69 3.95
CA TYR A 301 17.20 -16.74 5.39
C TYR A 301 17.68 -18.07 5.99
N ARG A 302 18.37 -17.99 7.14
CA ARG A 302 19.24 -19.08 7.64
C ARG A 302 18.50 -20.32 8.14
N SER A 303 17.25 -20.20 8.59
CA SER A 303 16.47 -21.32 9.14
C SER A 303 15.01 -21.23 8.73
N ALA A 304 14.61 -22.07 7.78
CA ALA A 304 13.24 -22.19 7.32
C ALA A 304 12.32 -22.81 8.39
N ALA A 305 12.80 -23.79 9.17
CA ALA A 305 12.03 -24.43 10.24
C ALA A 305 11.61 -23.48 11.37
N ASP A 306 12.47 -22.54 11.77
CA ASP A 306 12.14 -21.60 12.86
C ASP A 306 11.21 -20.47 12.40
N LEU A 307 11.04 -20.32 11.08
CA LEU A 307 10.23 -19.27 10.49
C LEU A 307 8.75 -19.51 10.76
N VAL A 308 8.29 -20.74 10.50
CA VAL A 308 6.88 -21.16 10.64
C VAL A 308 6.80 -22.47 11.43
N PRO A 309 6.60 -22.41 12.76
CA PRO A 309 6.47 -23.59 13.59
C PRO A 309 5.33 -24.49 13.11
N GLY A 310 5.60 -25.80 13.02
CA GLY A 310 4.63 -26.80 12.57
C GLY A 310 4.60 -27.03 11.05
N ALA A 311 5.38 -26.29 10.26
CA ALA A 311 5.59 -26.61 8.86
C ALA A 311 6.70 -27.67 8.70
N ASP A 312 6.46 -28.68 7.88
CA ASP A 312 7.43 -29.73 7.57
C ASP A 312 8.63 -29.19 6.78
N GLU A 313 9.79 -29.82 6.96
CA GLU A 313 10.97 -29.64 6.12
C GLU A 313 11.06 -30.76 5.05
N PRO A 314 11.32 -30.43 3.77
CA PRO A 314 11.46 -29.08 3.21
C PRO A 314 10.12 -28.32 3.21
N LEU A 315 10.18 -26.99 3.38
CA LEU A 315 8.99 -26.15 3.30
C LEU A 315 8.33 -26.30 1.91
N THR A 316 7.05 -26.62 1.90
CA THR A 316 6.21 -26.70 0.70
C THR A 316 4.97 -25.83 0.88
N ARG A 317 4.29 -25.49 -0.22
CA ARG A 317 3.00 -24.80 -0.19
C ARG A 317 1.97 -25.55 0.68
N GLU A 318 1.97 -26.88 0.64
CA GLU A 318 1.08 -27.71 1.45
C GLU A 318 1.45 -27.67 2.94
N SER A 319 2.74 -27.81 3.27
CA SER A 319 3.17 -27.75 4.67
C SER A 319 2.93 -26.37 5.32
N LEU A 320 3.07 -25.28 4.54
CA LEU A 320 2.69 -23.94 4.99
C LEU A 320 1.18 -23.80 5.22
N ARG A 321 0.34 -24.38 4.36
CA ARG A 321 -1.12 -24.41 4.56
C ARG A 321 -1.52 -25.22 5.78
N ALA A 322 -0.82 -26.32 6.06
CA ALA A 322 -1.05 -27.08 7.28
C ALA A 322 -0.69 -26.27 8.54
N ALA A 323 0.40 -25.49 8.50
CA ALA A 323 0.88 -24.72 9.64
C ALA A 323 0.14 -23.38 9.86
N LEU A 324 -0.17 -22.65 8.79
CA LEU A 324 -0.79 -21.31 8.83
C LEU A 324 -2.32 -21.35 8.66
N GLY A 325 -2.88 -22.50 8.27
CA GLY A 325 -4.27 -22.62 7.81
C GLY A 325 -4.44 -22.34 6.32
N GLY A 326 -5.68 -22.28 5.84
CA GLY A 326 -5.98 -21.92 4.46
C GLY A 326 -5.68 -20.44 4.17
N PRO A 327 -5.09 -20.08 3.01
CA PRO A 327 -4.96 -18.69 2.61
C PRO A 327 -6.33 -18.06 2.38
N VAL A 328 -6.46 -16.75 2.63
CA VAL A 328 -7.68 -15.99 2.34
C VAL A 328 -7.92 -15.78 0.85
N ALA A 329 -6.85 -15.90 0.05
CA ALA A 329 -6.91 -15.93 -1.40
C ALA A 329 -5.62 -16.52 -1.98
N SER A 330 -5.73 -17.09 -3.18
CA SER A 330 -4.61 -17.65 -3.93
C SER A 330 -4.70 -17.21 -5.39
N SER A 331 -3.58 -16.85 -6.00
CA SER A 331 -3.50 -16.58 -7.44
C SER A 331 -2.20 -17.14 -7.99
N GLY A 332 -2.30 -18.14 -8.87
CA GLY A 332 -1.14 -18.86 -9.40
C GLY A 332 -0.24 -19.37 -8.27
N ARG A 333 0.99 -18.86 -8.22
CA ARG A 333 2.03 -19.22 -7.24
C ARG A 333 2.07 -18.34 -5.99
N THR A 334 1.08 -17.48 -5.80
CA THR A 334 1.04 -16.57 -4.65
C THR A 334 -0.14 -16.92 -3.75
N ASP A 335 0.13 -17.05 -2.45
CA ASP A 335 -0.87 -17.21 -1.40
C ASP A 335 -0.89 -15.96 -0.50
N LEU A 336 -2.09 -15.52 -0.13
CA LEU A 336 -2.33 -14.42 0.79
C LEU A 336 -2.93 -14.97 2.09
N TYR A 337 -2.27 -14.73 3.21
CA TYR A 337 -2.77 -15.04 4.56
C TYR A 337 -3.06 -13.75 5.31
N ARG A 338 -4.01 -13.80 6.25
CA ARG A 338 -4.45 -12.62 7.01
C ARG A 338 -4.42 -12.84 8.51
N PHE A 339 -3.82 -11.90 9.22
CA PHE A 339 -3.71 -11.88 10.68
C PHE A 339 -4.07 -10.48 11.19
N GLY A 340 -5.37 -10.25 11.44
CA GLY A 340 -5.89 -8.92 11.76
C GLY A 340 -5.68 -7.93 10.62
N HIS A 341 -5.00 -6.81 10.90
CA HIS A 341 -4.70 -5.75 9.92
C HIS A 341 -3.39 -5.97 9.15
N ARG A 342 -2.80 -7.17 9.27
CA ARG A 342 -1.53 -7.54 8.64
C ARG A 342 -1.76 -8.71 7.70
N ASP A 343 -1.22 -8.57 6.50
CA ASP A 343 -1.25 -9.62 5.50
C ASP A 343 0.14 -10.26 5.39
N LEU A 344 0.17 -11.56 5.10
CA LEU A 344 1.38 -12.29 4.74
C LEU A 344 1.21 -12.81 3.31
N VAL A 345 2.04 -12.33 2.40
CA VAL A 345 2.10 -12.77 1.00
C VAL A 345 3.22 -13.78 0.86
N VAL A 346 2.90 -15.00 0.40
CA VAL A 346 3.87 -16.07 0.17
C VAL A 346 3.95 -16.33 -1.33
N GLU A 347 5.13 -16.12 -1.90
CA GLU A 347 5.42 -16.45 -3.30
C GLU A 347 6.09 -17.81 -3.37
N HIS A 348 5.69 -18.62 -4.34
CA HIS A 348 6.24 -19.95 -4.53
C HIS A 348 6.99 -20.07 -5.86
N GLY A 349 8.08 -20.83 -5.82
CA GLY A 349 8.83 -21.31 -6.98
C GLY A 349 8.56 -22.79 -7.23
N VAL A 350 9.15 -23.32 -8.30
CA VAL A 350 9.11 -24.76 -8.62
C VAL A 350 10.52 -25.30 -8.57
N VAL A 351 10.78 -26.30 -7.73
CA VAL A 351 12.09 -26.96 -7.64
C VAL A 351 12.13 -28.12 -8.62
N GLY A 352 12.85 -27.97 -9.73
CA GLY A 352 13.25 -29.09 -10.59
C GLY A 352 14.75 -29.33 -10.48
N LYS A 353 15.19 -30.60 -10.39
CA LYS A 353 16.62 -30.92 -10.58
C LYS A 353 16.93 -30.65 -12.06
N HIS A 354 17.59 -29.52 -12.36
CA HIS A 354 17.84 -29.02 -13.72
C HIS A 354 16.62 -28.55 -14.51
N GLY A 355 15.57 -28.06 -13.84
CA GLY A 355 14.36 -27.57 -14.54
C GLY A 355 13.47 -28.67 -15.12
N VAL A 356 13.71 -29.95 -14.78
CA VAL A 356 12.82 -31.07 -15.12
C VAL A 356 12.11 -31.55 -13.86
N LEU A 357 10.78 -31.56 -13.95
CA LEU A 357 9.82 -31.94 -12.92
C LEU A 357 10.06 -33.41 -12.48
N SER A 358 10.23 -33.66 -11.19
CA SER A 358 9.91 -34.98 -10.65
C SER A 358 8.46 -34.95 -10.17
N ALA A 359 7.72 -36.04 -10.33
CA ALA A 359 6.29 -36.13 -9.99
C ALA A 359 5.98 -36.03 -8.47
N GLY A 360 6.89 -35.46 -7.67
CA GLY A 360 6.75 -35.19 -6.24
C GLY A 360 7.41 -33.90 -5.77
N SER A 361 7.91 -33.03 -6.66
CA SER A 361 8.43 -31.72 -6.27
C SER A 361 7.27 -30.72 -6.16
N GLY A 362 6.77 -30.52 -4.94
CA GLY A 362 5.77 -29.48 -4.65
C GLY A 362 6.29 -28.07 -4.94
N GLU A 363 5.37 -27.11 -5.00
CA GLU A 363 5.72 -25.68 -5.01
C GLU A 363 6.37 -25.31 -3.67
N VAL A 364 7.54 -24.67 -3.72
CA VAL A 364 8.29 -24.27 -2.51
C VAL A 364 8.23 -22.76 -2.34
N PRO A 365 8.14 -22.23 -1.12
CA PRO A 365 8.15 -20.80 -0.90
C PRO A 365 9.52 -20.20 -1.26
N THR A 366 9.53 -19.14 -2.06
CA THR A 366 10.72 -18.38 -2.47
C THR A 366 10.85 -17.07 -1.70
N SER A 367 9.72 -16.48 -1.30
CA SER A 367 9.68 -15.27 -0.49
C SER A 367 8.44 -15.27 0.41
N MET A 368 8.56 -14.63 1.58
CA MET A 368 7.47 -14.34 2.49
C MET A 368 7.47 -12.86 2.82
N THR A 369 6.40 -12.14 2.52
CA THR A 369 6.30 -10.69 2.73
C THR A 369 5.17 -10.37 3.68
N ALA A 370 5.51 -9.99 4.90
CA ALA A 370 4.57 -9.39 5.85
C ALA A 370 4.32 -7.92 5.47
N VAL A 371 3.05 -7.50 5.38
CA VAL A 371 2.68 -6.19 4.83
C VAL A 371 1.50 -5.59 5.56
N LEU A 372 1.48 -4.26 5.69
CA LEU A 372 0.35 -3.57 6.31
C LEU A 372 -0.83 -3.60 5.31
N ARG A 373 -2.02 -3.97 5.78
CA ARG A 373 -3.21 -4.02 4.90
C ARG A 373 -3.42 -2.66 4.26
N GLY A 374 -3.59 -2.67 2.93
CA GLY A 374 -3.80 -1.46 2.13
C GLY A 374 -2.57 -0.63 1.81
N VAL A 375 -1.38 -1.11 2.15
CA VAL A 375 -0.13 -0.50 1.70
C VAL A 375 0.49 -1.32 0.59
N THR A 376 0.82 -0.65 -0.52
CA THR A 376 1.64 -1.21 -1.60
C THR A 376 3.10 -0.80 -1.38
N PRO A 377 3.99 -1.72 -0.93
CA PRO A 377 5.43 -1.57 -0.96
C PRO A 377 5.87 -1.50 -2.42
N SER A 378 7.02 -0.87 -2.63
CA SER A 378 7.56 -0.77 -3.98
C SER A 378 8.40 -2.00 -4.25
N ASP A 379 8.08 -2.73 -5.32
CA ASP A 379 8.92 -3.83 -5.82
C ASP A 379 10.14 -3.28 -6.58
N ARG A 380 10.11 -1.99 -6.96
CA ARG A 380 11.17 -1.29 -7.69
C ARG A 380 11.66 -0.13 -6.85
N PHE A 381 12.46 -0.45 -5.84
CA PHE A 381 13.21 0.55 -5.11
C PHE A 381 14.41 0.97 -5.96
N TYR A 382 14.48 2.22 -6.40
CA TYR A 382 15.71 2.73 -7.01
C TYR A 382 16.76 2.86 -5.91
N ARG A 383 17.80 2.03 -6.02
CA ARG A 383 18.77 1.77 -4.96
C ARG A 383 19.95 2.74 -5.05
N TRP A 384 19.91 3.84 -4.30
CA TRP A 384 21.13 4.57 -3.95
C TRP A 384 21.39 4.45 -2.45
N ARG A 385 22.63 4.10 -2.11
CA ARG A 385 22.99 3.80 -0.72
C ARG A 385 22.95 5.09 0.08
N SER A 386 22.26 5.05 1.21
CA SER A 386 21.79 6.28 1.84
C SER A 386 22.25 6.49 3.27
N GLY A 387 22.92 5.54 3.93
CA GLY A 387 23.38 5.72 5.31
C GLY A 387 22.32 6.31 6.26
N GLU A 388 22.76 7.03 7.30
CA GLU A 388 21.91 7.64 8.33
C GLU A 388 21.25 8.97 7.92
N PHE A 389 21.67 9.66 6.85
CA PHE A 389 21.11 10.99 6.52
C PHE A 389 19.60 10.95 6.28
N THR A 390 19.08 9.85 5.73
CA THR A 390 17.64 9.70 5.46
C THR A 390 16.81 9.68 6.73
N MET A 391 17.32 9.08 7.80
CA MET A 391 16.71 9.12 9.13
C MET A 391 16.76 10.53 9.71
N PHE A 392 17.80 11.32 9.41
CA PHE A 392 17.89 12.72 9.84
C PHE A 392 16.89 13.61 9.10
N LEU A 393 16.63 13.36 7.82
CA LEU A 393 15.55 14.03 7.08
C LEU A 393 14.18 13.67 7.65
N ASP A 394 13.96 12.40 8.00
CA ASP A 394 12.66 11.92 8.51
C ASP A 394 12.25 12.54 9.85
N VAL A 395 13.21 12.92 10.70
CA VAL A 395 12.91 13.54 12.00
C VAL A 395 12.55 15.01 11.90
N LEU A 396 12.86 15.71 10.80
CA LEU A 396 12.53 17.12 10.62
C LEU A 396 11.02 17.36 10.77
N GLY A 397 10.65 18.44 11.46
CA GLY A 397 9.25 18.79 11.73
C GLY A 397 8.53 17.89 12.75
N ARG A 398 9.17 16.84 13.27
CA ARG A 398 8.58 15.96 14.28
C ARG A 398 8.77 16.49 15.70
N PRO A 399 7.82 16.24 16.62
CA PRO A 399 7.97 16.64 18.02
C PRO A 399 9.02 15.78 18.75
N SER A 400 9.61 16.32 19.82
CA SER A 400 10.59 15.59 20.64
C SER A 400 10.06 14.33 21.32
N SER A 401 8.73 14.19 21.43
CA SER A 401 8.07 12.99 21.94
C SER A 401 8.04 11.82 20.94
N ASN A 402 8.38 12.05 19.66
CA ASN A 402 8.43 11.00 18.67
C ASN A 402 9.64 10.06 18.92
N ALA A 403 9.40 8.74 18.80
CA ALA A 403 10.40 7.72 19.13
C ALA A 403 11.64 7.76 18.20
N LEU A 404 11.46 8.11 16.92
CA LEU A 404 12.58 8.31 15.99
C LEU A 404 13.44 9.50 16.41
N VAL A 405 12.83 10.58 16.90
CA VAL A 405 13.56 11.75 17.41
C VAL A 405 14.38 11.38 18.64
N ALA A 406 13.82 10.58 19.56
CA ALA A 406 14.55 10.07 20.72
C ALA A 406 15.74 9.18 20.29
N ARG A 407 15.53 8.30 19.30
CA ARG A 407 16.60 7.47 18.73
C ARG A 407 17.71 8.32 18.11
N VAL A 408 17.38 9.27 17.25
CA VAL A 408 18.37 10.16 16.61
C VAL A 408 19.13 10.98 17.65
N SER A 409 18.43 11.49 18.67
CA SER A 409 19.03 12.27 19.76
C SER A 409 19.99 11.45 20.64
N SER A 410 19.84 10.12 20.66
CA SER A 410 20.71 9.20 21.42
C SER A 410 21.98 8.79 20.67
N LEU A 411 22.10 9.14 19.38
CA LEU A 411 23.25 8.77 18.57
C LEU A 411 24.49 9.57 19.02
N PRO A 412 25.63 8.90 19.26
CA PRO A 412 26.90 9.57 19.54
C PRO A 412 27.23 10.63 18.49
N GLY A 413 27.67 11.82 18.87
CA GLY A 413 28.10 12.87 17.93
C GLY A 413 26.97 13.58 17.17
N VAL A 414 25.70 13.27 17.46
CA VAL A 414 24.53 13.92 16.84
C VAL A 414 23.93 14.96 17.77
N ARG A 415 23.66 16.16 17.25
CA ARG A 415 22.90 17.22 17.94
C ARG A 415 21.56 17.42 17.26
N VAL A 416 20.46 17.29 18.01
CA VAL A 416 19.12 17.65 17.52
C VAL A 416 18.73 19.02 18.07
N ARG A 417 18.33 19.96 17.21
CA ARG A 417 17.81 21.26 17.61
C ARG A 417 16.32 21.35 17.33
N LEU A 418 15.59 21.92 18.28
CA LEU A 418 14.16 22.13 18.19
C LEU A 418 13.83 23.59 17.91
N SER A 419 12.81 23.83 17.10
CA SER A 419 12.14 25.13 16.93
C SER A 419 10.64 24.92 17.14
N LYS A 420 10.01 25.74 17.98
CA LYS A 420 8.57 25.62 18.29
C LYS A 420 8.12 24.20 18.71
N GLY A 421 8.99 23.46 19.39
CA GLY A 421 8.69 22.11 19.90
C GLY A 421 8.88 20.97 18.88
N VAL A 422 9.30 21.27 17.65
CA VAL A 422 9.59 20.27 16.60
C VAL A 422 11.05 20.35 16.16
N VAL A 423 11.60 19.28 15.59
CA VAL A 423 12.98 19.24 15.10
C VAL A 423 13.16 20.19 13.92
N ALA A 424 14.07 21.13 14.06
CA ALA A 424 14.45 22.09 13.01
C ALA A 424 15.77 21.72 12.33
N SER A 425 16.70 21.11 13.08
CA SER A 425 17.94 20.60 12.51
C SER A 425 18.54 19.42 13.26
N VAL A 426 19.32 18.64 12.52
CA VAL A 426 20.20 17.58 13.02
C VAL A 426 21.63 17.90 12.57
N GLU A 427 22.57 17.92 13.50
CA GLU A 427 23.95 18.36 13.25
C GLU A 427 24.97 17.29 13.68
N ILE A 428 26.00 17.09 12.87
CA ILE A 428 27.16 16.25 13.18
C ILE A 428 28.46 17.03 12.98
N GLY A 429 29.45 16.82 13.84
CA GLY A 429 30.76 17.50 13.79
C GLY A 429 30.74 18.98 14.21
N THR A 430 29.76 19.43 15.01
CA THR A 430 29.71 20.81 15.52
C THR A 430 30.52 21.00 16.81
N SER A 431 30.77 22.25 17.22
CA SER A 431 31.55 22.56 18.43
C SER A 431 30.96 21.87 19.67
N GLY A 432 31.69 20.88 20.19
CA GLY A 432 31.30 20.08 21.36
C GLY A 432 30.76 18.69 21.05
N HIS A 433 30.56 18.31 19.78
CA HIS A 433 30.14 16.97 19.36
C HIS A 433 31.11 16.44 18.29
N GLN A 434 31.73 15.29 18.56
CA GLN A 434 32.80 14.75 17.73
C GLN A 434 32.30 14.30 16.34
N SER A 435 33.22 14.23 15.38
CA SER A 435 33.00 13.80 13.98
C SER A 435 32.75 12.30 13.80
N GLU A 436 32.59 11.55 14.89
CA GLU A 436 32.51 10.08 14.93
C GLU A 436 31.41 9.47 14.05
N ARG A 437 30.38 10.26 13.68
CA ARG A 437 29.27 9.82 12.84
C ARG A 437 29.41 10.07 11.35
N PHE A 438 30.47 10.74 10.89
CA PHE A 438 30.65 10.98 9.47
C PHE A 438 30.63 9.69 8.65
N GLY A 439 31.30 8.63 9.12
CA GLY A 439 31.34 7.37 8.39
C GLY A 439 30.02 6.60 8.32
N ALA A 440 29.02 7.00 9.12
CA ALA A 440 27.67 6.43 9.10
C ALA A 440 26.67 7.31 8.34
N PHE A 441 27.04 8.55 7.99
CA PHE A 441 26.12 9.52 7.39
C PHE A 441 25.69 9.10 5.98
N VAL A 442 26.65 8.71 5.14
CA VAL A 442 26.44 8.07 3.83
C VAL A 442 27.20 6.75 3.83
N ASP A 443 26.58 5.69 3.31
CA ASP A 443 27.21 4.37 3.27
C ASP A 443 28.51 4.41 2.44
N GLY A 444 29.62 3.97 3.06
CA GLY A 444 30.95 3.98 2.43
C GLY A 444 31.75 5.27 2.67
N MET A 445 31.19 6.27 3.34
CA MET A 445 31.89 7.47 3.76
C MET A 445 32.95 7.13 4.83
N PRO A 446 34.18 7.66 4.75
CA PRO A 446 35.19 7.48 5.78
C PRO A 446 34.88 8.35 7.02
N GLY A 447 35.51 8.03 8.16
CA GLY A 447 35.32 8.77 9.42
C GLY A 447 35.90 10.20 9.41
N ALA A 448 36.79 10.50 8.46
CA ALA A 448 37.32 11.84 8.19
C ALA A 448 37.16 12.15 6.69
N PRO A 449 35.96 12.53 6.24
CA PRO A 449 35.65 12.64 4.83
C PRO A 449 36.06 13.98 4.24
N VAL A 450 36.35 13.95 2.94
CA VAL A 450 36.37 15.12 2.07
C VAL A 450 35.02 15.27 1.37
N ILE A 451 34.80 16.42 0.74
CA ILE A 451 33.52 16.72 0.09
C ILE A 451 33.17 15.71 -1.02
N ASP A 452 34.17 15.17 -1.72
CA ASP A 452 33.98 14.16 -2.77
C ASP A 452 33.52 12.80 -2.22
N ASP A 453 33.68 12.54 -0.92
CA ASP A 453 33.14 11.35 -0.25
C ASP A 453 31.63 11.47 0.00
N VAL A 454 31.06 12.69 -0.09
CA VAL A 454 29.63 12.93 0.05
C VAL A 454 28.95 12.55 -1.28
N ALA A 455 28.67 11.26 -1.44
CA ALA A 455 28.16 10.65 -2.67
C ALA A 455 26.67 10.95 -2.96
N PHE A 456 26.31 12.23 -2.96
CA PHE A 456 25.03 12.73 -3.48
C PHE A 456 25.15 13.10 -4.97
N SER A 457 24.05 13.56 -5.56
CA SER A 457 24.10 14.28 -6.83
C SER A 457 24.90 15.58 -6.68
N ARG A 458 25.17 16.29 -7.79
CA ARG A 458 25.84 17.59 -7.75
C ARG A 458 25.09 18.54 -6.80
N PRO A 459 25.77 19.25 -5.88
CA PRO A 459 25.11 20.20 -4.99
C PRO A 459 24.37 21.27 -5.78
N GLY A 460 23.18 21.63 -5.30
CA GLY A 460 22.35 22.68 -5.90
C GLY A 460 22.98 24.06 -5.71
N THR A 461 23.62 24.27 -4.56
CA THR A 461 24.37 25.50 -4.26
C THR A 461 25.71 25.15 -3.59
N PHE A 462 26.79 25.82 -3.99
CA PHE A 462 28.11 25.65 -3.37
C PHE A 462 28.88 26.97 -3.38
N GLY A 463 29.78 27.15 -2.40
CA GLY A 463 30.71 28.27 -2.29
C GLY A 463 32.05 27.80 -1.72
N ASP A 464 32.95 28.73 -1.38
CA ASP A 464 34.34 28.42 -0.99
C ASP A 464 34.49 27.39 0.13
N ARG A 465 33.50 27.28 1.03
CA ARG A 465 33.55 26.37 2.19
C ARG A 465 32.24 25.63 2.49
N GLY A 466 31.17 25.86 1.74
CA GLY A 466 29.85 25.29 2.03
C GLY A 466 29.20 24.70 0.80
N TYR A 467 28.58 23.53 0.99
CA TYR A 467 27.94 22.74 -0.05
C TYR A 467 26.55 22.35 0.38
N VAL A 468 25.56 22.56 -0.49
CA VAL A 468 24.14 22.45 -0.16
C VAL A 468 23.42 21.56 -1.17
N TRP A 469 22.66 20.61 -0.65
CA TRP A 469 21.77 19.73 -1.41
C TRP A 469 20.33 19.91 -0.95
N ASP A 470 19.43 19.97 -1.92
CA ASP A 470 17.99 20.07 -1.72
C ASP A 470 17.34 18.69 -1.92
N PHE A 471 16.47 18.32 -0.99
CA PHE A 471 15.64 17.13 -1.04
C PHE A 471 14.21 17.51 -0.67
N ASP A 472 13.22 16.76 -1.17
CA ASP A 472 11.79 17.03 -0.91
C ASP A 472 11.43 17.15 0.59
N ARG A 473 12.23 16.54 1.49
CA ARG A 473 12.02 16.56 2.95
C ARG A 473 12.90 17.54 3.72
N GLY A 474 13.85 18.21 3.07
CA GLY A 474 14.75 19.13 3.72
C GLY A 474 16.10 19.28 3.03
N TRP A 475 16.98 20.03 3.66
CA TRP A 475 18.24 20.46 3.10
C TRP A 475 19.41 19.83 3.85
N ILE A 476 20.46 19.46 3.12
CA ILE A 476 21.73 19.01 3.70
C ILE A 476 22.80 20.06 3.39
N HIS A 477 23.50 20.52 4.42
CA HIS A 477 24.60 21.48 4.33
C HIS A 477 25.88 20.86 4.90
N ALA A 478 26.89 20.69 4.07
CA ALA A 478 28.23 20.30 4.48
C ALA A 478 29.14 21.54 4.53
N LEU A 479 29.74 21.80 5.69
CA LEU A 479 30.75 22.83 5.87
C LEU A 479 32.13 22.19 5.85
N THR A 480 33.07 22.78 5.11
CA THR A 480 34.45 22.34 5.00
C THR A 480 35.41 23.29 5.70
N SER A 481 36.57 22.80 6.16
CA SER A 481 37.60 23.64 6.79
C SER A 481 38.41 24.45 5.78
N ASP A 482 38.69 23.87 4.62
CA ASP A 482 39.63 24.37 3.60
C ASP A 482 39.07 24.29 2.17
N GLY A 483 37.76 24.09 2.03
CA GLY A 483 37.09 23.84 0.76
C GLY A 483 36.97 22.35 0.42
N THR A 484 37.68 21.46 1.14
CA THR A 484 37.70 20.02 0.86
C THR A 484 37.32 19.17 2.07
N ALA A 485 38.00 19.29 3.21
CA ALA A 485 37.80 18.43 4.36
C ALA A 485 36.50 18.81 5.10
N VAL A 486 35.59 17.85 5.28
CA VAL A 486 34.29 18.06 5.92
C VAL A 486 34.49 18.27 7.42
N LYS A 487 34.02 19.43 7.88
CA LYS A 487 34.09 19.84 9.29
C LYS A 487 32.78 19.57 10.01
N SER A 488 31.64 19.81 9.37
CA SER A 488 30.32 19.56 9.95
C SER A 488 29.28 19.32 8.88
N ILE A 489 28.26 18.54 9.20
CA ILE A 489 27.07 18.37 8.34
C ILE A 489 25.84 18.75 9.14
N THR A 490 24.93 19.49 8.52
CA THR A 490 23.65 19.92 9.09
C THR A 490 22.52 19.52 8.15
N VAL A 491 21.52 18.83 8.69
CA VAL A 491 20.26 18.50 8.02
C VAL A 491 19.17 19.40 8.60
N THR A 492 18.38 20.07 7.79
CA THR A 492 17.43 21.11 8.26
C THR A 492 16.17 21.20 7.39
N ASP A 493 15.08 21.69 7.99
CA ASP A 493 13.76 21.84 7.37
C ASP A 493 13.68 22.96 6.32
N GLY A 494 14.64 23.89 6.33
CA GLY A 494 14.69 25.01 5.41
C GLY A 494 16.10 25.27 4.87
N PRO A 495 16.21 26.13 3.85
CA PRO A 495 17.48 26.42 3.22
C PRO A 495 18.48 27.03 4.22
N PRO A 496 19.76 26.65 4.15
CA PRO A 496 20.79 27.22 5.01
C PRO A 496 20.88 28.75 4.83
N ARG A 497 21.00 29.48 5.94
CA ARG A 497 21.17 30.95 5.90
C ARG A 497 22.41 31.33 5.10
N GLY A 498 22.25 32.24 4.13
CA GLY A 498 23.35 32.76 3.30
C GLY A 498 23.61 32.01 1.99
N PHE A 499 22.76 31.03 1.63
CA PHE A 499 22.86 30.28 0.37
C PHE A 499 21.65 30.46 -0.57
N LEU A 500 20.62 31.20 -0.14
CA LEU A 500 19.52 31.66 -1.00
C LEU A 500 19.33 33.16 -0.79
N ASP A 501 19.43 33.91 -1.88
CA ASP A 501 18.91 35.27 -2.04
C ASP A 501 17.53 35.20 -2.70
#